data_AF-A0A1Q3P8R4-F1
#
_entry.id   AF-A0A1Q3P8R4-F1
#
_cell.length_a   1.000
_cell.length_b   1.000
_cell.length_c   1.000
_cell.angle_alpha   90.00
_cell.angle_beta   90.00
_cell.angle_gamma   90.00
#
_symmetry.space_group_name_H-M   'P 1'
#
loop_
_entity.id
_entity.type
_entity.pdbx_description
1 polymer ?
#
loop_
_entity_poly.entity_id
_entity_poly.type
_entity_poly.pdbx_seq_one_letter_code
_entity_poly.pdbx_strand_id
1 'polypeptide(L)'
;MQIVLLIISIFLFSCQSLSSLNSTKNQEKLNIAREAAIKSNFDLAIENYKKAINANSSLDEVLEFAKVLRAAKKTDEAIILLESHYNKSDEAKINSEINQELGNSYMEIGNLKKAEEYLNRTLDIDATNWKAAASLGLINGLQEDFKESRHYFEIALSLGGENYSILNNYANIERLSGNNKKAKKLYKRALKQNLPRSIKQSIEKQIKEIK
;
A
#
# COMPACT_ATOMS: atom_id res chain seq x y z
N MET A 1 -55.28 -6.69 5.94
CA MET A 1 -54.06 -6.00 6.46
C MET A 1 -53.03 -6.97 7.06
N GLN A 2 -53.41 -7.96 7.87
CA GLN A 2 -52.46 -8.92 8.50
C GLN A 2 -51.65 -9.80 7.53
N ILE A 3 -52.21 -10.23 6.40
CA ILE A 3 -51.51 -11.11 5.44
C ILE A 3 -50.33 -10.40 4.74
N VAL A 4 -50.48 -9.10 4.48
CA VAL A 4 -49.42 -8.26 3.87
C VAL A 4 -48.24 -8.07 4.83
N LEU A 5 -48.53 -7.90 6.13
CA LEU A 5 -47.50 -7.80 7.18
C LEU A 5 -46.71 -9.11 7.35
N LEU A 6 -47.36 -10.27 7.23
CA LEU A 6 -46.70 -11.58 7.34
C LEU A 6 -45.73 -11.83 6.16
N ILE A 7 -46.16 -11.53 4.93
CA ILE A 7 -45.32 -11.65 3.72
C ILE A 7 -44.08 -10.75 3.81
N ILE A 8 -44.23 -9.50 4.25
CA ILE A 8 -43.12 -8.56 4.42
C ILE A 8 -42.13 -9.08 5.46
N SER A 9 -42.62 -9.64 6.58
CA SER A 9 -41.77 -10.16 7.65
C SER A 9 -40.92 -11.38 7.22
N ILE A 10 -41.48 -12.28 6.41
CA ILE A 10 -40.78 -13.46 5.87
C ILE A 10 -39.71 -13.03 4.86
N PHE A 11 -40.02 -12.04 4.02
CA PHE A 11 -39.09 -11.51 3.01
C PHE A 11 -37.92 -10.75 3.64
N LEU A 12 -38.16 -10.01 4.73
CA LEU A 12 -37.11 -9.34 5.48
C LEU A 12 -36.20 -10.34 6.21
N PHE A 13 -36.77 -11.39 6.81
CA PHE A 13 -35.99 -12.44 7.48
C PHE A 13 -35.13 -13.25 6.49
N SER A 14 -35.68 -13.59 5.32
CA SER A 14 -34.95 -14.30 4.28
C SER A 14 -33.80 -13.46 3.72
N CYS A 15 -34.04 -12.16 3.48
CA CYS A 15 -33.01 -11.24 3.00
C CYS A 15 -31.88 -11.03 4.03
N GLN A 16 -32.21 -10.93 5.32
CA GLN A 16 -31.22 -10.87 6.40
C GLN A 16 -30.39 -12.15 6.48
N SER A 17 -31.02 -13.33 6.42
CA SER A 17 -30.32 -14.62 6.46
C SER A 17 -29.38 -14.83 5.25
N LEU A 18 -29.79 -14.37 4.07
CA LEU A 18 -28.99 -14.46 2.84
C LEU A 18 -27.80 -13.48 2.90
N SER A 19 -28.02 -12.27 3.44
CA SER A 19 -26.96 -11.29 3.63
C SER A 19 -25.89 -11.76 4.62
N SER A 20 -26.29 -12.42 5.71
CA SER A 20 -25.37 -13.00 6.70
C SER A 20 -24.63 -14.23 6.16
N LEU A 21 -25.28 -15.03 5.32
CA LEU A 21 -24.64 -16.18 4.69
C LEU A 21 -23.60 -15.74 3.65
N ASN A 22 -23.91 -14.69 2.89
CA ASN A 22 -22.96 -14.12 1.93
C ASN A 22 -21.77 -13.45 2.62
N SER A 23 -21.99 -12.72 3.72
CA SER A 23 -20.89 -12.09 4.45
C SER A 23 -19.93 -13.12 5.06
N THR A 24 -20.44 -14.21 5.64
CA THR A 24 -19.61 -15.29 6.18
C THR A 24 -18.80 -16.00 5.09
N LYS A 25 -19.41 -16.29 3.94
CA LYS A 25 -18.71 -16.89 2.79
C LYS A 25 -17.63 -15.97 2.22
N ASN A 26 -17.88 -14.67 2.13
CA ASN A 26 -16.86 -13.70 1.69
C ASN A 26 -15.69 -13.63 2.67
N GLN A 27 -15.98 -13.64 3.98
CA GLN A 27 -14.94 -13.62 5.01
C GLN A 27 -14.04 -14.86 4.94
N GLU A 28 -14.61 -16.05 4.71
CA GLU A 28 -13.84 -17.28 4.51
C GLU A 28 -12.88 -17.14 3.31
N LYS A 29 -13.37 -16.60 2.20
CA LYS A 29 -12.55 -16.36 1.00
C LYS A 29 -11.45 -15.34 1.25
N LEU A 30 -11.72 -14.26 1.98
CA LEU A 30 -10.69 -13.29 2.37
C LEU A 30 -9.60 -13.93 3.24
N ASN A 31 -9.98 -14.79 4.18
CA ASN A 31 -9.01 -15.48 5.03
C ASN A 31 -8.09 -16.41 4.22
N ILE A 32 -8.67 -17.19 3.31
CA ILE A 32 -7.89 -18.03 2.37
C ILE A 32 -6.97 -17.17 1.52
N ALA A 33 -7.48 -16.03 1.01
CA ALA A 33 -6.71 -15.14 0.15
C ALA A 33 -5.50 -14.53 0.88
N ARG A 34 -5.69 -14.07 2.13
CA ARG A 34 -4.63 -13.53 2.99
C ARG A 34 -3.57 -14.58 3.32
N GLU A 35 -4.00 -15.79 3.68
CA GLU A 35 -3.07 -16.88 3.98
C GLU A 35 -2.24 -17.28 2.74
N ALA A 36 -2.89 -17.39 1.58
CA ALA A 36 -2.23 -17.65 0.32
C ALA A 36 -1.22 -16.54 -0.03
N ALA A 37 -1.58 -15.27 0.20
CA ALA A 37 -0.70 -14.13 -0.03
C ALA A 37 0.54 -14.15 0.87
N ILE A 38 0.40 -14.51 2.16
CA ILE A 38 1.53 -14.68 3.09
C ILE A 38 2.49 -15.76 2.61
N LYS A 39 1.95 -16.83 2.00
CA LYS A 39 2.72 -17.93 1.42
C LYS A 39 3.25 -17.61 0.01
N SER A 40 3.06 -16.38 -0.49
CA SER A 40 3.39 -15.96 -1.86
C SER A 40 2.70 -16.80 -2.95
N ASN A 41 1.63 -17.52 -2.61
CA ASN A 41 0.79 -18.21 -3.58
C ASN A 41 -0.21 -17.21 -4.17
N PHE A 42 0.30 -16.36 -5.07
CA PHE A 42 -0.45 -15.22 -5.59
C PHE A 42 -1.65 -15.63 -6.43
N ASP A 43 -1.60 -16.73 -7.17
CA ASP A 43 -2.72 -17.18 -7.99
C ASP A 43 -3.94 -17.54 -7.14
N LEU A 44 -3.72 -18.36 -6.09
CA LEU A 44 -4.78 -18.70 -5.14
C LEU A 44 -5.28 -17.48 -4.36
N ALA A 45 -4.37 -16.57 -3.99
CA ALA A 45 -4.74 -15.34 -3.30
C ALA A 45 -5.67 -14.48 -4.16
N ILE A 46 -5.28 -14.22 -5.40
CA ILE A 46 -6.04 -13.39 -6.35
C ILE A 46 -7.39 -14.02 -6.65
N GLU A 47 -7.45 -15.34 -6.87
CA GLU A 47 -8.71 -16.03 -7.12
C GLU A 47 -9.71 -15.84 -5.97
N ASN A 48 -9.26 -15.98 -4.73
CA ASN A 48 -10.15 -15.84 -3.57
C ASN A 48 -10.51 -14.38 -3.29
N TYR A 49 -9.60 -13.42 -3.50
CA TYR A 49 -9.96 -11.99 -3.45
C TYR A 49 -11.00 -11.64 -4.51
N LYS A 50 -10.87 -12.07 -5.77
CA LYS A 50 -11.86 -11.81 -6.82
C LYS A 50 -13.25 -12.36 -6.49
N LYS A 51 -13.32 -13.46 -5.71
CA LYS A 51 -14.60 -14.03 -5.24
C LYS A 51 -15.19 -13.29 -4.04
N ALA A 52 -14.38 -12.61 -3.24
CA ALA A 52 -14.81 -11.93 -2.04
C ALA A 52 -15.12 -10.44 -2.25
N ILE A 53 -14.27 -9.76 -3.03
CA ILE A 53 -14.34 -8.32 -3.25
C ILE A 53 -15.53 -7.98 -4.15
N ASN A 54 -16.34 -7.02 -3.70
CA ASN A 54 -17.51 -6.53 -4.40
C ASN A 54 -17.73 -5.03 -4.08
N ALA A 55 -18.78 -4.41 -4.65
CA ALA A 55 -19.04 -2.98 -4.49
C ALA A 55 -19.23 -2.51 -3.02
N ASN A 56 -19.54 -3.40 -2.08
CA ASN A 56 -19.71 -3.09 -0.66
C ASN A 56 -18.49 -3.51 0.19
N SER A 57 -17.40 -3.94 -0.42
CA SER A 57 -16.17 -4.30 0.30
C SER A 57 -15.60 -3.11 1.05
N SER A 58 -15.00 -3.38 2.20
CA SER A 58 -14.36 -2.34 2.99
C SER A 58 -13.11 -1.81 2.27
N LEU A 59 -12.73 -0.57 2.58
CA LEU A 59 -11.49 0.00 2.04
C LEU A 59 -10.28 -0.89 2.31
N ASP A 60 -10.16 -1.41 3.54
CA ASP A 60 -9.04 -2.28 3.93
C ASP A 60 -8.95 -3.52 3.03
N GLU A 61 -10.07 -4.16 2.71
CA GLU A 61 -10.13 -5.33 1.82
C GLU A 61 -9.67 -5.00 0.40
N VAL A 62 -10.10 -3.85 -0.12
CA VAL A 62 -9.70 -3.37 -1.46
C VAL A 62 -8.21 -3.08 -1.51
N LEU A 63 -7.68 -2.37 -0.51
CA LEU A 63 -6.25 -2.02 -0.43
C LEU A 63 -5.38 -3.27 -0.23
N GLU A 64 -5.82 -4.25 0.57
CA GLU A 64 -5.15 -5.54 0.70
C GLU A 64 -5.05 -6.26 -0.64
N PHE A 65 -6.16 -6.33 -1.39
CA PHE A 65 -6.15 -6.98 -2.70
C PHE A 65 -5.26 -6.24 -3.71
N ALA A 66 -5.31 -4.91 -3.74
CA ALA A 66 -4.44 -4.10 -4.60
C ALA A 66 -2.94 -4.35 -4.32
N LYS A 67 -2.55 -4.44 -3.04
CA LYS A 67 -1.17 -4.77 -2.65
C LYS A 67 -0.74 -6.16 -3.11
N VAL A 68 -1.65 -7.13 -3.05
CA VAL A 68 -1.39 -8.49 -3.57
C VAL A 68 -1.24 -8.49 -5.08
N LEU A 69 -2.09 -7.77 -5.81
CA LEU A 69 -1.96 -7.62 -7.26
C LEU A 69 -0.61 -7.01 -7.65
N ARG A 70 -0.17 -5.96 -6.96
CA ARG A 70 1.16 -5.34 -7.14
C ARG A 70 2.31 -6.32 -6.83
N ALA A 71 2.23 -7.04 -5.71
CA ALA A 71 3.22 -8.05 -5.35
C ALA A 71 3.31 -9.18 -6.41
N ALA A 72 2.18 -9.53 -7.01
CA ALA A 72 2.06 -10.49 -8.10
C ALA A 72 2.42 -9.94 -9.49
N LYS A 73 2.93 -8.70 -9.59
CA LYS A 73 3.26 -8.00 -10.84
C LYS A 73 2.07 -7.77 -11.78
N LYS A 74 0.85 -7.79 -11.24
CA LYS A 74 -0.41 -7.45 -11.94
C LYS A 74 -0.82 -6.01 -11.61
N THR A 75 0.12 -5.08 -11.74
CA THR A 75 -0.06 -3.68 -11.30
C THR A 75 -1.17 -2.96 -12.08
N ASP A 76 -1.41 -3.31 -13.35
CA ASP A 76 -2.53 -2.75 -14.12
C ASP A 76 -3.90 -3.15 -13.53
N GLU A 77 -4.06 -4.41 -13.09
CA GLU A 77 -5.27 -4.84 -12.40
C GLU A 77 -5.45 -4.12 -11.04
N ALA A 78 -4.34 -3.83 -10.35
CA ALA A 78 -4.38 -3.05 -9.11
C ALA A 78 -4.89 -1.62 -9.35
N ILE A 79 -4.42 -0.97 -10.42
CA ILE A 79 -4.87 0.37 -10.81
C ILE A 79 -6.38 0.36 -11.12
N ILE A 80 -6.85 -0.59 -11.93
CA ILE A 80 -8.29 -0.71 -12.26
C ILE A 80 -9.13 -0.93 -11.00
N LEU A 81 -8.67 -1.79 -10.08
CA LEU A 81 -9.37 -2.04 -8.83
C LEU A 81 -9.45 -0.76 -7.98
N LEU A 82 -8.35 -0.03 -7.82
CA LEU A 82 -8.29 1.20 -7.04
C LEU A 82 -9.13 2.32 -7.68
N GLU A 83 -9.05 2.50 -9.00
CA GLU A 83 -9.83 3.50 -9.73
C GLU A 83 -11.34 3.21 -9.66
N SER A 84 -11.76 1.94 -9.65
CA SER A 84 -13.18 1.57 -9.50
C SER A 84 -13.74 1.82 -8.10
N HIS A 85 -12.88 1.93 -7.09
CA HIS A 85 -13.26 2.28 -5.70
C HIS A 85 -12.89 3.73 -5.33
N TYR A 86 -12.33 4.48 -6.27
CA TYR A 86 -12.00 5.89 -6.08
C TYR A 86 -13.26 6.75 -6.24
N ASN A 87 -13.74 7.33 -5.14
CA ASN A 87 -14.86 8.25 -5.18
C ASN A 87 -14.38 9.70 -5.14
N LYS A 88 -14.46 10.41 -6.27
CA LYS A 88 -14.11 11.84 -6.36
C LYS A 88 -14.88 12.75 -5.41
N SER A 89 -16.02 12.31 -4.85
CA SER A 89 -16.87 13.13 -3.98
C SER A 89 -16.78 12.83 -2.48
N ASP A 90 -16.02 11.81 -2.03
CA ASP A 90 -15.89 11.47 -0.60
C ASP A 90 -14.58 11.99 0.00
N GLU A 91 -14.69 13.10 0.72
CA GLU A 91 -13.58 13.86 1.31
C GLU A 91 -13.10 13.20 2.62
N ALA A 92 -12.08 12.37 2.50
CA ALA A 92 -10.76 12.70 3.03
C ALA A 92 -9.96 11.40 3.19
N LYS A 93 -10.31 10.54 4.15
CA LYS A 93 -9.44 9.41 4.50
C LYS A 93 -9.41 8.30 3.44
N ILE A 94 -10.56 7.93 2.88
CA ILE A 94 -10.66 6.87 1.87
C ILE A 94 -9.83 7.25 0.63
N ASN A 95 -10.01 8.49 0.17
CA ASN A 95 -9.28 8.99 -0.98
C ASN A 95 -7.78 9.13 -0.71
N SER A 96 -7.36 9.49 0.50
CA SER A 96 -5.93 9.53 0.86
C SER A 96 -5.25 8.17 0.69
N GLU A 97 -5.82 7.10 1.25
CA GLU A 97 -5.20 5.77 1.16
C GLU A 97 -5.25 5.18 -0.27
N ILE A 98 -6.35 5.39 -1.00
CA ILE A 98 -6.45 4.99 -2.42
C ILE A 98 -5.45 5.76 -3.28
N ASN A 99 -5.35 7.09 -3.10
CA ASN A 99 -4.38 7.92 -3.81
C ASN A 99 -2.95 7.44 -3.52
N GLN A 100 -2.63 7.08 -2.27
CA GLN A 100 -1.32 6.54 -1.94
C GLN A 100 -1.00 5.26 -2.71
N GLU A 101 -1.95 4.31 -2.77
CA GLU A 101 -1.74 3.04 -3.47
C GLU A 101 -1.76 3.20 -5.00
N LEU A 102 -2.54 4.14 -5.55
CA LEU A 102 -2.46 4.52 -6.96
C LEU A 102 -1.09 5.10 -7.29
N GLY A 103 -0.60 6.04 -6.47
CA GLY A 103 0.71 6.63 -6.62
C GLY A 103 1.82 5.59 -6.64
N ASN A 104 1.78 4.65 -5.69
CA ASN A 104 2.73 3.54 -5.62
C ASN A 104 2.62 2.59 -6.84
N SER A 105 1.41 2.33 -7.33
CA SER A 105 1.18 1.50 -8.52
C SER A 105 1.73 2.16 -9.79
N TYR A 106 1.48 3.46 -9.96
CA TYR A 106 2.03 4.22 -11.08
C TYR A 106 3.57 4.32 -11.03
N MET A 107 4.15 4.38 -9.83
CA MET A 107 5.60 4.32 -9.65
C MET A 107 6.18 2.97 -10.10
N GLU A 108 5.52 1.85 -9.79
CA GLU A 108 5.96 0.51 -10.19
C GLU A 108 6.00 0.30 -11.71
N ILE A 109 5.07 0.91 -12.45
CA ILE A 109 5.05 0.88 -13.93
C ILE A 109 5.88 2.00 -14.57
N GLY A 110 6.61 2.78 -13.77
CA GLY A 110 7.50 3.83 -14.24
C GLY A 110 6.81 5.14 -14.66
N ASN A 111 5.50 5.28 -14.45
CA ASN A 111 4.79 6.53 -14.71
C ASN A 111 4.94 7.48 -13.52
N LEU A 112 6.15 8.03 -13.37
CA LEU A 112 6.52 8.88 -12.23
C LEU A 112 5.65 10.14 -12.11
N LYS A 113 5.18 10.69 -13.25
CA LYS A 113 4.31 11.88 -13.26
C LYS A 113 2.96 11.61 -12.60
N LYS A 114 2.28 10.52 -12.98
CA LYS A 114 1.02 10.13 -12.32
C LYS A 114 1.26 9.71 -10.87
N ALA A 115 2.38 9.04 -10.60
CA ALA A 115 2.74 8.65 -9.25
C ALA A 115 2.82 9.87 -8.32
N GLU A 116 3.53 10.91 -8.75
CA GLU A 116 3.66 12.17 -8.03
C GLU A 116 2.32 12.89 -7.86
N GLU A 117 1.48 12.95 -8.90
CA GLU A 117 0.13 13.55 -8.84
C GLU A 117 -0.71 12.93 -7.71
N TYR A 118 -0.80 11.60 -7.66
CA TYR A 118 -1.60 10.91 -6.64
C TYR A 118 -0.97 10.99 -5.24
N LEU A 119 0.35 10.95 -5.11
CA LEU A 119 1.01 11.09 -3.81
C LEU A 119 0.87 12.51 -3.26
N ASN A 120 0.92 13.54 -4.09
CA ASN A 120 0.63 14.92 -3.67
C ASN A 120 -0.81 15.06 -3.19
N ARG A 121 -1.80 14.50 -3.91
CA ARG A 121 -3.19 14.45 -3.42
C ARG A 121 -3.32 13.72 -2.08
N THR A 122 -2.49 12.72 -1.83
CA THR A 122 -2.47 12.03 -0.53
C THR A 122 -2.06 12.99 0.58
N LEU A 123 -0.99 13.78 0.36
CA LEU A 123 -0.49 14.75 1.33
C LEU A 123 -1.38 16.01 1.47
N ASP A 124 -2.08 16.40 0.41
CA ASP A 124 -3.08 17.48 0.46
C ASP A 124 -4.23 17.12 1.41
N ILE A 125 -4.56 15.83 1.51
CA ILE A 125 -5.65 15.33 2.35
C ILE A 125 -5.15 14.90 3.74
N ASP A 126 -4.01 14.19 3.80
CA ASP A 126 -3.35 13.75 5.02
C ASP A 126 -1.86 14.12 4.98
N ALA A 127 -1.57 15.33 5.43
CA ALA A 127 -0.20 15.84 5.53
C ALA A 127 0.69 15.04 6.51
N THR A 128 0.11 14.16 7.33
CA THR A 128 0.85 13.30 8.26
C THR A 128 1.20 11.93 7.67
N ASN A 129 0.81 11.67 6.42
CA ASN A 129 1.08 10.41 5.76
C ASN A 129 2.57 10.26 5.38
N TRP A 130 3.36 9.73 6.31
CA TRP A 130 4.79 9.48 6.11
C TRP A 130 5.09 8.53 4.94
N LYS A 131 4.15 7.63 4.59
CA LYS A 131 4.35 6.69 3.47
C LYS A 131 4.32 7.44 2.14
N ALA A 132 3.38 8.37 1.98
CA ALA A 132 3.31 9.21 0.80
C ALA A 132 4.55 10.10 0.65
N ALA A 133 4.99 10.73 1.75
CA ALA A 133 6.24 11.48 1.77
C ALA A 133 7.44 10.58 1.39
N ALA A 134 7.55 9.37 1.94
CA ALA A 134 8.62 8.45 1.57
C ALA A 134 8.59 8.03 0.09
N SER A 135 7.40 7.82 -0.49
CA SER A 135 7.24 7.53 -1.92
C SER A 135 7.64 8.71 -2.80
N LEU A 136 7.31 9.96 -2.42
CA LEU A 136 7.82 11.15 -3.12
C LEU A 136 9.35 11.27 -3.00
N GLY A 137 9.91 10.89 -1.85
CA GLY A 137 11.36 10.79 -1.66
C GLY A 137 12.00 9.80 -2.65
N LEU A 138 11.37 8.65 -2.87
CA LEU A 138 11.82 7.68 -3.88
C LEU A 138 11.72 8.23 -5.30
N ILE A 139 10.58 8.85 -5.67
CA ILE A 139 10.37 9.43 -7.01
C ILE A 139 11.44 10.47 -7.35
N ASN A 140 11.68 11.42 -6.45
CA ASN A 140 12.70 12.44 -6.65
C ASN A 140 14.11 11.82 -6.73
N GLY A 141 14.37 10.75 -5.97
CA GLY A 141 15.63 10.02 -6.06
C GLY A 141 15.82 9.31 -7.41
N LEU A 142 14.74 8.77 -7.99
CA LEU A 142 14.75 8.19 -9.34
C LEU A 142 14.92 9.24 -10.45
N GLN A 143 14.49 10.48 -10.19
CA GLN A 143 14.69 11.64 -11.07
C GLN A 143 16.05 12.34 -10.83
N GLU A 144 16.88 11.79 -9.95
CA GLU A 144 18.18 12.36 -9.53
C GLU A 144 18.09 13.74 -8.83
N ASP A 145 16.90 14.19 -8.42
CA ASP A 145 16.74 15.31 -7.51
C ASP A 145 17.02 14.86 -6.06
N PHE A 146 18.29 14.68 -5.76
CA PHE A 146 18.74 14.23 -4.44
C PHE A 146 18.46 15.25 -3.33
N LYS A 147 18.23 16.53 -3.66
CA LYS A 147 17.89 17.55 -2.67
C LYS A 147 16.45 17.35 -2.21
N GLU A 148 15.53 17.25 -3.15
CA GLU A 148 14.11 17.08 -2.86
C GLU A 148 13.82 15.68 -2.31
N SER A 149 14.50 14.65 -2.84
CA SER A 149 14.45 13.29 -2.28
C SER A 149 14.80 13.27 -0.78
N ARG A 150 15.88 13.95 -0.40
CA ARG A 150 16.32 14.10 0.99
C ARG A 150 15.28 14.82 1.84
N HIS A 151 14.70 15.91 1.33
CA HIS A 151 13.66 16.66 2.02
C HIS A 151 12.48 15.76 2.39
N TYR A 152 11.94 15.02 1.42
CA TYR A 152 10.81 14.13 1.64
C TYR A 152 11.13 12.94 2.56
N PHE A 153 12.32 12.36 2.48
CA PHE A 153 12.72 11.33 3.45
C PHE A 153 12.84 11.88 4.87
N GLU A 154 13.35 13.11 5.03
CA GLU A 154 13.43 13.77 6.34
C GLU A 154 12.04 14.08 6.91
N ILE A 155 11.07 14.49 6.08
CA ILE A 155 9.66 14.60 6.45
C ILE A 155 9.09 13.23 6.87
N ALA A 156 9.29 12.20 6.07
CA ALA A 156 8.77 10.86 6.40
C ALA A 156 9.29 10.37 7.76
N LEU A 157 10.57 10.62 8.07
CA LEU A 157 11.15 10.26 9.36
C LEU A 157 10.61 11.11 10.51
N SER A 158 10.35 12.41 10.32
CA SER A 158 9.78 13.28 11.36
C SER A 158 8.33 12.94 11.69
N LEU A 159 7.58 12.43 10.71
CA LEU A 159 6.21 11.94 10.85
C LEU A 159 6.10 10.51 11.43
N GLY A 160 7.21 9.92 11.89
CA GLY A 160 7.22 8.60 12.52
C GLY A 160 7.43 7.42 11.57
N GLY A 161 7.79 7.67 10.30
CA GLY A 161 8.11 6.64 9.30
C GLY A 161 9.45 5.93 9.49
N GLU A 162 10.05 5.97 10.68
CA GLU A 162 11.33 5.31 10.95
C GLU A 162 11.18 3.79 11.04
N ASN A 163 11.49 3.10 9.96
CA ASN A 163 11.64 1.64 9.91
C ASN A 163 12.81 1.26 9.00
N TYR A 164 13.19 -0.03 8.99
CA TYR A 164 14.36 -0.48 8.25
C TYR A 164 14.25 -0.20 6.74
N SER A 165 13.03 -0.26 6.17
CA SER A 165 12.80 -0.06 4.73
C SER A 165 13.06 1.40 4.33
N ILE A 166 12.49 2.34 5.07
CA ILE A 166 12.68 3.78 4.81
C ILE A 166 14.14 4.19 5.02
N LEU A 167 14.76 3.73 6.11
CA LEU A 167 16.18 4.02 6.38
C LEU A 167 17.11 3.43 5.31
N ASN A 168 16.82 2.23 4.82
CA ASN A 168 17.58 1.59 3.74
C ASN A 168 17.41 2.33 2.41
N ASN A 169 16.18 2.68 2.03
CA ASN A 169 15.91 3.44 0.82
C ASN A 169 16.59 4.79 0.85
N TYR A 170 16.48 5.50 1.97
CA TYR A 170 17.11 6.78 2.13
C TYR A 170 18.65 6.67 2.09
N ALA A 171 19.23 5.64 2.73
CA ALA A 171 20.66 5.37 2.64
C ALA A 171 21.12 5.08 1.21
N ASN A 172 20.34 4.35 0.42
CA ASN A 172 20.62 4.10 -0.99
C ASN A 172 20.66 5.41 -1.79
N ILE A 173 19.71 6.32 -1.58
CA ILE A 173 19.71 7.64 -2.22
C ILE A 173 20.95 8.45 -1.82
N GLU A 174 21.28 8.52 -0.52
CA GLU A 174 22.48 9.24 -0.08
C GLU A 174 23.77 8.63 -0.66
N ARG A 175 23.82 7.31 -0.85
CA ARG A 175 24.93 6.63 -1.50
C ARG A 175 25.01 7.01 -2.99
N LEU A 176 23.89 7.02 -3.69
CA LEU A 176 23.81 7.43 -5.11
C LEU A 176 24.21 8.89 -5.30
N SER A 177 23.84 9.76 -4.36
CA SER A 177 24.23 11.18 -4.36
C SER A 177 25.67 11.43 -3.89
N GLY A 178 26.47 10.39 -3.66
CA GLY A 178 27.86 10.48 -3.19
C GLY A 178 28.04 10.82 -1.69
N ASN A 179 26.97 10.94 -0.92
CA ASN A 179 27.02 11.22 0.51
C ASN A 179 27.21 9.94 1.36
N ASN A 180 28.35 9.30 1.12
CA ASN A 180 28.74 8.03 1.73
C ASN A 180 28.69 8.03 3.26
N LYS A 181 29.03 9.17 3.89
CA LYS A 181 29.00 9.32 5.36
C LYS A 181 27.57 9.24 5.90
N LYS A 182 26.61 9.94 5.28
CA LYS A 182 25.20 9.90 5.69
C LYS A 182 24.58 8.54 5.39
N ALA A 183 24.87 7.95 4.23
CA ALA A 183 24.45 6.60 3.86
C ALA A 183 24.87 5.56 4.92
N LYS A 184 26.16 5.51 5.30
CA LYS A 184 26.67 4.62 6.37
C LYS A 184 25.93 4.82 7.70
N LYS A 185 25.60 6.07 8.08
CA LYS A 185 24.84 6.36 9.30
C LYS A 185 23.41 5.83 9.23
N LEU A 186 22.74 6.01 8.11
CA LEU A 186 21.36 5.54 7.88
C LEU A 186 21.26 4.01 7.84
N TYR A 187 22.17 3.34 7.14
CA TYR A 187 22.23 1.86 7.16
C TYR A 187 22.45 1.31 8.58
N LYS A 188 23.35 1.91 9.37
CA LYS A 188 23.54 1.51 10.77
C LYS A 188 22.30 1.71 11.62
N ARG A 189 21.49 2.74 11.35
CA ARG A 189 20.17 2.89 11.99
C ARG A 189 19.21 1.80 11.55
N ALA A 190 19.18 1.46 10.25
CA ALA A 190 18.33 0.40 9.72
C ALA A 190 18.64 -0.97 10.36
N LEU A 191 19.93 -1.28 10.58
CA LEU A 191 20.37 -2.52 11.23
C LEU A 191 19.98 -2.65 12.71
N LYS A 192 19.57 -1.56 13.37
CA LYS A 192 19.05 -1.57 14.74
C LYS A 192 17.55 -1.87 14.82
N GLN A 193 16.85 -1.82 13.70
CA GLN A 193 15.43 -2.13 13.62
C GLN A 193 15.19 -3.64 13.58
N ASN A 194 13.95 -4.08 13.76
CA ASN A 194 13.60 -5.48 13.49
C ASN A 194 13.48 -5.68 11.97
N LEU A 195 14.35 -6.50 11.37
CA LEU A 195 14.36 -6.75 9.92
C LEU A 195 14.74 -8.20 9.59
N PRO A 196 14.29 -8.75 8.45
CA PRO A 196 14.63 -10.11 8.03
C PRO A 196 16.14 -10.29 7.85
N ARG A 197 16.63 -11.51 8.11
CA ARG A 197 18.06 -11.87 7.97
C ARG A 197 18.63 -11.56 6.59
N SER A 198 17.84 -11.78 5.53
CA SER A 198 18.23 -11.48 4.15
C SER A 198 18.48 -9.98 3.94
N ILE A 199 17.59 -9.12 4.47
CA ILE A 199 17.74 -7.67 4.39
C ILE A 199 18.94 -7.20 5.21
N LYS A 200 19.14 -7.77 6.41
CA LYS A 200 20.33 -7.49 7.24
C LYS A 200 21.63 -7.74 6.47
N GLN A 201 21.77 -8.90 5.85
CA GLN A 201 22.96 -9.25 5.05
C GLN A 201 23.15 -8.32 3.85
N SER A 202 22.05 -7.93 3.19
CA SER A 202 22.09 -6.96 2.08
C SER A 202 22.63 -5.60 2.53
N ILE A 203 22.14 -5.06 3.64
CA ILE A 203 22.59 -3.78 4.20
C ILE A 203 24.06 -3.86 4.64
N GLU A 204 24.47 -4.94 5.29
CA GLU A 204 25.87 -5.15 5.70
C GLU A 204 26.82 -5.17 4.49
N LYS A 205 26.40 -5.76 3.38
CA LYS A 205 27.15 -5.75 2.11
C LYS A 205 27.26 -4.33 1.56
N GLN A 206 26.16 -3.58 1.50
CA GLN A 206 26.14 -2.20 1.00
C GLN A 206 27.07 -1.29 1.81
N ILE A 207 27.13 -1.44 3.14
CA ILE A 207 28.06 -0.66 3.99
C ILE A 207 29.52 -0.92 3.61
N LYS A 208 29.89 -2.17 3.29
CA LYS A 208 31.26 -2.55 2.91
C LYS A 208 31.67 -2.01 1.54
N GLU A 209 30.72 -1.87 0.63
CA GLU A 209 30.96 -1.35 -0.73
C GLU A 209 31.15 0.17 -0.77
N ILE A 210 30.72 0.88 0.28
CA ILE A 210 30.95 2.30 0.40
C ILE A 210 32.43 2.55 0.76
N LYS A 211 33.18 3.10 -0.19
CA LYS A 211 34.49 3.74 0.02
C LYS A 211 34.33 4.87 1.04
#